data_AF-L1ISH9-F1
#
_entry.id   AF-L1ISH9-F1
#
_cell.length_a   1.000
_cell.length_b   1.000
_cell.length_c   1.000
_cell.angle_alpha   90.00
_cell.angle_beta   90.00
_cell.angle_gamma   90.00
#
_symmetry.space_group_name_H-M   'P 1'
#
loop_
_entity.id
_entity.type
_entity.pdbx_description
1 polymer ?
#
loop_
_entity_poly.entity_id
_entity_poly.type
_entity_poly.pdbx_seq_one_letter_code
_entity_poly.pdbx_strand_id
1 'polypeptide(L)' 'NFPKHTVDELRNWFQEHIMHPYPSDVVVEMLSQKTGLSSSQVVSYWFVNARRRIW' A
#
# COMPACT_ATOMS: atom_id res chain seq x y z
N ASN A 1 -9.80 0.13 -10.20
CA ASN A 1 -8.68 1.02 -10.56
C ASN A 1 -8.60 2.10 -9.49
N PHE A 2 -7.53 2.12 -8.71
CA PHE A 2 -7.35 3.17 -7.71
C PHE A 2 -7.01 4.51 -8.37
N PRO A 3 -7.35 5.64 -7.73
CA PRO A 3 -6.88 6.95 -8.18
C PRO A 3 -5.36 6.97 -8.29
N LYS A 4 -4.82 7.73 -9.26
CA LYS A 4 -3.37 7.86 -9.46
C LYS A 4 -2.64 8.28 -8.18
N HIS A 5 -3.19 9.26 -7.45
CA HIS A 5 -2.62 9.73 -6.17
C HIS A 5 -2.47 8.59 -5.15
N THR A 6 -3.45 7.70 -5.06
CA THR A 6 -3.42 6.57 -4.14
C THR A 6 -2.34 5.57 -4.52
N VAL A 7 -2.22 5.30 -5.81
CA VAL A 7 -1.18 4.40 -6.34
C VAL A 7 0.21 4.98 -6.11
N ASP A 8 0.39 6.29 -6.31
CA ASP A 8 1.67 6.97 -6.12
C ASP A 8 2.10 6.95 -4.64
N GLU A 9 1.18 7.20 -3.71
CA GLU A 9 1.48 7.19 -2.27
C GLU A 9 1.87 5.79 -1.76
N LEU A 10 1.15 4.76 -2.20
CA LEU A 10 1.44 3.36 -1.87
C LEU A 10 2.74 2.89 -2.50
N ARG A 11 3.03 3.34 -3.73
CA ARG A 11 4.28 3.03 -4.45
C ARG A 11 5.48 3.68 -3.78
N ASN A 12 5.35 4.92 -3.30
CA ASN A 12 6.42 5.59 -2.55
C ASN A 12 6.77 4.81 -1.29
N TRP A 13 5.76 4.49 -0.47
CA TRP A 13 5.98 3.68 0.74
C TRP A 13 6.67 2.35 0.43
N PHE A 14 6.22 1.70 -0.64
CA PHE A 14 6.76 0.41 -1.05
C PHE A 14 8.20 0.48 -1.54
N GLN A 15 8.59 1.53 -2.26
CA GLN A 15 9.98 1.70 -2.67
C GLN A 15 10.90 1.88 -1.47
N GLU A 16 10.46 2.61 -0.44
CA GLU A 16 11.19 2.76 0.83
C GLU A 16 11.32 1.42 1.58
N HIS A 17 10.34 0.52 1.43
CA HIS A 17 10.25 -0.74 2.17
C HIS A 17 10.42 -1.98 1.28
N ILE A 18 11.10 -1.85 0.13
CA ILE A 18 11.18 -2.91 -0.88
C ILE A 18 11.85 -4.20 -0.38
N MET A 19 12.74 -4.06 0.61
CA MET A 19 13.42 -5.19 1.27
C MET A 19 12.48 -5.99 2.20
N HIS A 20 11.49 -5.33 2.80
CA HIS A 20 10.53 -5.97 3.70
C HIS A 20 9.15 -5.30 3.57
N PRO A 21 8.40 -5.61 2.50
CA PRO A 21 7.15 -4.92 2.17
C PRO A 21 5.96 -5.46 2.98
N TYR A 22 6.10 -5.44 4.30
CA TYR A 22 5.08 -5.82 5.26
C TYR A 22 4.75 -4.60 6.11
N PRO A 23 3.74 -3.81 5.72
CA PRO A 23 3.31 -2.69 6.54
C PRO A 23 2.75 -3.23 7.86
N SER A 24 3.13 -2.61 8.97
CA SER A 24 2.49 -2.82 10.28
C SER A 24 1.12 -2.16 10.31
N ASP A 25 0.28 -2.52 11.29
CA ASP A 25 -1.09 -1.97 11.40
C ASP A 25 -1.10 -0.43 11.45
N VAL A 26 -0.11 0.17 12.11
CA VAL A 26 0.09 1.62 12.16
C VAL A 26 0.34 2.22 10.78
N VAL A 27 1.16 1.56 9.96
CA VAL A 27 1.45 1.99 8.59
C VAL A 27 0.21 1.83 7.72
N VAL A 28 -0.53 0.73 7.88
CA VAL A 28 -1.78 0.50 7.15
C VAL A 28 -2.79 1.60 7.46
N GLU A 29 -2.94 1.98 8.73
CA GLU A 29 -3.82 3.08 9.13
C GLU A 29 -3.35 4.43 8.58
N MET A 30 -2.06 4.71 8.63
CA MET A 30 -1.48 5.92 8.02
C MET A 30 -1.76 6.00 6.51
N LEU A 31 -1.55 4.90 5.78
CA LEU A 31 -1.80 4.83 4.34
C LEU A 31 -3.28 4.94 4.01
N SER A 32 -4.13 4.31 4.82
CA SER A 32 -5.60 4.42 4.77
C SER A 32 -6.05 5.88 4.91
N GLN A 33 -5.53 6.60 5.92
CA GLN A 33 -5.83 8.03 6.12
C GLN A 33 -5.32 8.92 4.98
N LYS A 34 -4.10 8.66 4.47
CA LYS A 34 -3.52 9.42 3.36
C LYS A 34 -4.25 9.23 2.04
N THR A 35 -4.78 8.04 1.80
CA THR A 35 -5.37 7.66 0.51
C THR A 35 -6.90 7.69 0.51
N GLY A 36 -7.52 7.81 1.69
CA GLY A 36 -8.97 7.73 1.88
C GLY A 36 -9.56 6.34 1.63
N LEU A 37 -8.71 5.31 1.50
CA LEU A 37 -9.14 3.92 1.33
C LEU A 37 -9.31 3.23 2.68
N SER A 38 -10.13 2.18 2.74
CA SER A 38 -10.17 1.38 3.96
C SER A 38 -8.85 0.62 4.17
N SER A 39 -8.48 0.41 5.43
CA SER A 39 -7.32 -0.41 5.82
C SER A 39 -7.33 -1.79 5.13
N SER A 40 -8.52 -2.39 5.02
CA SER A 40 -8.71 -3.67 4.33
C SER A 40 -8.47 -3.60 2.81
N GLN A 41 -8.80 -2.48 2.15
CA GLN A 41 -8.53 -2.26 0.73
C GLN A 41 -7.04 -2.02 0.45
N VAL A 42 -6.36 -1.26 1.32
CA VAL A 42 -4.91 -1.03 1.24
C VAL A 42 -4.15 -2.37 1.31
N VAL A 43 -4.44 -3.19 2.33
CA VAL A 43 -3.78 -4.50 2.54
C VAL A 43 -4.17 -5.52 1.46
N SER A 44 -5.47 -5.71 1.22
CA SER A 44 -5.94 -6.82 0.37
C SER A 44 -5.76 -6.56 -1.12
N TYR A 45 -5.83 -5.31 -1.59
CA TYR A 45 -5.82 -5.00 -3.02
C TYR A 45 -4.45 -4.55 -3.51
N TRP A 46 -3.79 -3.67 -2.75
CA TRP A 46 -2.52 -3.11 -3.19
C TRP A 46 -1.35 -4.01 -2.79
N PHE A 47 -1.22 -4.39 -1.51
CA PHE A 47 -0.09 -5.23 -1.08
C PHE A 47 -0.09 -6.63 -1.68
N VAL A 48 -1.26 -7.26 -1.82
CA VAL A 48 -1.37 -8.58 -2.48
C VAL A 48 -0.94 -8.49 -3.95
N ASN A 49 -1.34 -7.44 -4.68
CA ASN A 49 -1.05 -7.30 -6.10
C ASN A 49 0.37 -6.73 -6.35
N ALA A 50 0.85 -5.82 -5.51
CA ALA A 50 2.20 -5.29 -5.55
C ALA A 50 3.24 -6.38 -5.24
N ARG A 51 2.97 -7.22 -4.23
CA ARG A 51 3.84 -8.36 -3.89
C ARG A 51 3.86 -9.43 -5.00
N ARG A 52 2.69 -9.72 -5.62
CA ARG A 52 2.59 -10.62 -6.79
C ARG A 52 3.21 -10.09 -8.08
N ARG A 53 3.56 -8.80 -8.15
CA ARG A 53 4.30 -8.25 -9.31
C ARG A 53 5.82 -8.35 -9.14
N ILE A 54 6.28 -8.72 -7.96
CA ILE A 54 7.70 -8.82 -7.60
C ILE A 54 8.14 -10.28 -7.47
N TRP A 55 7.18 -11.19 -7.23
CA TRP A 55 7.33 -12.64 -7.30
C TRP A 55 6.63 -13.19 -8.53
#